data_AF-A0A6M0A0B6-F1
#
_entry.id   AF-A0A6M0A0B6-F1
#
_cell.length_a   1.000
_cell.length_b   1.000
_cell.length_c   1.000
_cell.angle_alpha   90.00
_cell.angle_beta   90.00
_cell.angle_gamma   90.00
#
_symmetry.space_group_name_H-M   'P 1'
#
loop_
_entity.id
_entity.type
_entity.pdbx_description
1 polymer ?
#
loop_
_entity_poly.entity_id
_entity_poly.type
_entity_poly.pdbx_seq_one_letter_code
_entity_poly.pdbx_strand_id
1 'polypeptide(L)'
;MRAREILQEYEKGRRDFQGVSLRGLSFKGKDLSGADFSEADIRGTNFRGANLSGARFQEAKAGLQKRWVVVLLFGVFVLVGISAFLNVSI
;
A
#
# COMPACT_ATOMS: atom_id res chain seq x y z
N MET A 1 -7.67 -9.50 -8.47
CA MET A 1 -6.95 -8.90 -9.61
C MET A 1 -5.46 -9.02 -9.37
N ARG A 2 -4.68 -9.27 -10.43
CA ARG A 2 -3.20 -9.28 -10.42
C ARG A 2 -2.67 -8.00 -11.06
N ALA A 3 -1.43 -7.61 -10.75
CA ALA A 3 -0.78 -6.43 -11.35
C ALA A 3 -0.78 -6.48 -12.88
N ARG A 4 -0.56 -7.67 -13.46
CA ARG A 4 -0.55 -7.87 -14.91
C ARG A 4 -1.90 -7.58 -15.58
N GLU A 5 -3.02 -7.85 -14.90
CA GLU A 5 -4.36 -7.60 -15.44
C GLU A 5 -4.61 -6.10 -15.50
N ILE A 6 -4.25 -5.36 -14.45
CA ILE A 6 -4.34 -3.89 -14.42
C ILE A 6 -3.51 -3.26 -15.54
N LEU A 7 -2.29 -3.75 -15.74
CA LEU A 7 -1.43 -3.27 -16.84
C LEU A 7 -2.03 -3.60 -18.20
N GLN A 8 -2.57 -4.80 -18.42
CA GLN A 8 -3.24 -5.14 -19.68
C GLN A 8 -4.44 -4.25 -19.98
N GLU A 9 -5.26 -3.95 -18.98
CA GLU A 9 -6.39 -3.03 -19.16
C GLU A 9 -5.92 -1.61 -19.42
N TYR A 10 -4.82 -1.18 -18.78
CA TYR A 10 -4.19 0.11 -19.05
C TYR A 10 -3.70 0.23 -20.50
N GLU A 11 -3.05 -0.82 -21.03
CA GLU A 11 -2.61 -0.88 -22.43
C GLU A 11 -3.80 -0.83 -23.40
N LYS A 12 -4.97 -1.34 -23.01
CA LYS A 12 -6.22 -1.22 -23.78
C LYS A 12 -6.85 0.18 -23.71
N GLY A 13 -6.22 1.13 -23.03
CA GLY A 13 -6.69 2.50 -22.88
C GLY A 13 -7.56 2.74 -21.65
N ARG A 14 -7.81 1.72 -20.81
CA ARG A 14 -8.53 1.94 -19.56
C ARG A 14 -7.71 2.84 -18.65
N ARG A 15 -8.34 3.87 -18.09
CA ARG A 15 -7.75 4.75 -17.08
C ARG A 15 -8.50 4.73 -15.75
N ASP A 16 -9.75 4.30 -15.75
CA ASP A 16 -10.56 4.19 -14.54
C ASP A 16 -10.24 2.92 -13.74
N PHE A 17 -9.54 3.10 -12.62
CA PHE A 17 -9.26 2.08 -11.61
C PHE A 17 -9.81 2.48 -10.24
N GLN A 18 -10.93 3.22 -10.23
CA GLN A 18 -11.53 3.69 -8.99
C GLN A 18 -11.98 2.51 -8.10
N GLY A 19 -11.77 2.63 -6.79
CA GLY A 19 -12.16 1.62 -5.80
C GLY A 19 -11.42 0.28 -5.91
N VAL A 20 -10.48 0.12 -6.85
CA VAL A 20 -9.78 -1.15 -7.08
C VAL A 20 -8.82 -1.45 -5.92
N SER A 21 -8.75 -2.71 -5.50
CA SER A 21 -7.74 -3.16 -4.54
C SER A 21 -6.42 -3.46 -5.26
N LEU A 22 -5.41 -2.62 -5.03
CA LEU A 22 -4.04 -2.75 -5.55
C LEU A 22 -3.04 -3.23 -4.49
N ARG A 23 -3.52 -3.61 -3.30
CA ARG A 23 -2.69 -3.98 -2.14
C ARG A 23 -1.58 -4.96 -2.49
N GLY A 24 -0.35 -4.58 -2.14
CA GLY A 24 0.83 -5.44 -2.29
C GLY A 24 1.27 -5.67 -3.74
N LEU A 25 0.61 -5.06 -4.73
CA LEU A 25 1.00 -5.20 -6.13
C LEU A 25 2.25 -4.37 -6.44
N SER A 26 2.98 -4.76 -7.48
CA SER A 26 4.16 -4.03 -7.95
C SER A 26 3.91 -3.46 -9.33
N PHE A 27 4.02 -2.14 -9.42
CA PHE A 27 4.01 -1.35 -10.67
C PHE A 27 5.34 -0.60 -10.84
N LYS A 28 6.42 -1.13 -10.24
CA LYS A 28 7.76 -0.55 -10.31
C LYS A 28 8.17 -0.31 -11.77
N GLY A 29 8.56 0.93 -12.08
CA GLY A 29 9.03 1.30 -13.42
C GLY A 29 7.97 1.31 -14.52
N LYS A 30 6.68 1.25 -14.18
CA LYS A 30 5.58 1.23 -15.17
C LYS A 30 5.03 2.62 -15.45
N ASP A 31 4.57 2.85 -16.68
CA ASP A 31 3.80 4.04 -17.00
C ASP A 31 2.32 3.80 -16.64
N LEU A 32 1.81 4.64 -15.74
CA LEU A 32 0.43 4.68 -15.29
C LEU A 32 -0.05 6.15 -15.28
N SER A 33 0.49 6.97 -16.18
CA SER A 33 0.11 8.38 -16.33
C SER A 33 -1.38 8.54 -16.67
N GLY A 34 -2.00 9.54 -16.04
CA GLY A 34 -3.44 9.82 -16.20
C GLY A 34 -4.38 8.74 -15.63
N ALA A 35 -3.88 7.68 -15.00
CA ALA A 35 -4.72 6.67 -14.37
C ALA A 35 -5.48 7.26 -13.16
N ASP A 36 -6.74 6.88 -13.00
CA ASP A 36 -7.57 7.24 -11.87
C ASP A 36 -7.60 6.11 -10.85
N PHE A 37 -6.88 6.28 -9.75
CA PHE A 37 -6.85 5.40 -8.58
C PHE A 37 -7.66 5.97 -7.42
N SER A 38 -8.66 6.82 -7.68
CA SER A 38 -9.49 7.36 -6.60
C SER A 38 -10.23 6.26 -5.86
N GLU A 39 -10.35 6.37 -4.54
CA GLU A 39 -10.93 5.35 -3.63
C GLU A 39 -10.23 3.98 -3.63
N ALA A 40 -9.17 3.80 -4.44
CA ALA A 40 -8.44 2.54 -4.56
C ALA A 40 -7.67 2.19 -3.28
N ASP A 41 -7.55 0.91 -2.97
CA ASP A 41 -6.72 0.44 -1.86
C ASP A 41 -5.29 0.17 -2.33
N ILE A 42 -4.42 1.16 -2.14
CA ILE A 42 -3.03 1.14 -2.58
C ILE A 42 -2.04 0.70 -1.50
N ARG A 43 -2.50 0.20 -0.34
CA ARG A 43 -1.62 -0.15 0.78
C ARG A 43 -0.62 -1.24 0.43
N GLY A 44 0.67 -0.91 0.51
CA GLY A 44 1.77 -1.82 0.18
C GLY A 44 2.01 -1.96 -1.32
N THR A 45 1.37 -1.16 -2.16
CA THR A 45 1.65 -1.13 -3.61
C THR A 45 3.00 -0.49 -3.87
N ASN A 46 3.83 -1.11 -4.71
CA ASN A 46 5.12 -0.57 -5.10
C ASN A 46 5.02 0.23 -6.40
N PHE A 47 5.01 1.56 -6.29
CA PHE A 47 5.07 2.50 -7.42
C PHE A 47 6.49 3.06 -7.67
N ARG A 48 7.55 2.43 -7.15
CA ARG A 48 8.91 2.97 -7.27
C ARG A 48 9.31 3.14 -8.74
N GLY A 49 9.63 4.36 -9.14
CA GLY A 49 10.02 4.70 -10.51
C GLY A 49 8.88 4.57 -11.53
N ALA A 50 7.62 4.42 -11.10
CA ALA A 50 6.49 4.47 -12.01
C ALA A 50 6.25 5.91 -12.50
N ASN A 51 5.85 6.09 -13.76
CA ASN A 51 5.34 7.37 -14.22
C ASN A 51 3.87 7.49 -13.80
N LEU A 52 3.59 8.42 -12.88
CA LEU A 52 2.24 8.70 -12.36
C LEU A 52 1.80 10.13 -12.70
N SER A 53 2.39 10.74 -13.74
CA SER A 53 2.04 12.10 -14.16
C SER A 53 0.55 12.19 -14.47
N GLY A 54 -0.16 13.14 -13.83
CA GLY A 54 -1.60 13.31 -14.00
C GLY A 54 -2.48 12.21 -13.42
N ALA A 55 -1.91 11.22 -12.72
CA ALA A 55 -2.71 10.20 -12.06
C ALA A 55 -3.49 10.79 -10.87
N ARG A 56 -4.69 10.26 -10.64
CA ARG A 56 -5.59 10.70 -9.57
C ARG A 56 -5.61 9.68 -8.43
N PHE A 57 -5.65 10.17 -7.20
CA PHE A 57 -5.62 9.36 -5.97
C PHE A 57 -6.60 9.90 -4.92
N GLN A 58 -7.67 10.60 -5.33
CA GLN A 58 -8.62 11.16 -4.37
C GLN A 58 -9.21 10.04 -3.51
N GLU A 59 -9.19 10.19 -2.18
CA GLU A 59 -9.70 9.18 -1.23
C GLU A 59 -9.04 7.77 -1.33
N ALA A 60 -7.89 7.65 -2.01
CA ALA A 60 -7.17 6.39 -2.07
C ALA A 60 -6.70 5.97 -0.67
N LYS A 61 -6.88 4.69 -0.32
CA LYS A 61 -6.46 4.13 0.96
C LYS A 61 -4.96 3.82 0.88
N ALA A 62 -4.14 4.66 1.50
CA ALA A 62 -2.71 4.48 1.64
C ALA A 62 -2.30 4.10 3.08
N GLY A 63 -0.99 3.93 3.32
CA GLY A 63 -0.44 3.71 4.65
C GLY A 63 -0.42 2.26 5.13
N LEU A 64 -0.41 2.08 6.46
CA LEU A 64 -0.17 0.79 7.10
C LEU A 64 -1.38 -0.13 7.00
N GLN A 65 -1.16 -1.41 6.68
CA GLN A 65 -2.22 -2.41 6.71
C GLN A 65 -2.55 -2.78 8.16
N LYS A 66 -3.84 -2.97 8.49
CA LYS A 66 -4.31 -3.31 9.85
C LYS A 66 -3.50 -4.44 10.51
N ARG A 67 -3.08 -5.44 9.74
CA ARG A 67 -2.24 -6.55 10.23
C ARG A 67 -0.95 -6.07 10.90
N TRP A 68 -0.26 -5.12 10.29
CA TRP A 68 0.98 -4.56 10.83
C TRP A 68 0.73 -3.65 12.03
N VAL A 69 -0.42 -2.97 12.08
CA VAL A 69 -0.83 -2.19 13.27
C VAL A 69 -0.89 -3.10 14.49
N VAL A 70 -1.52 -4.28 14.37
CA VAL A 70 -1.60 -5.24 15.48
C VAL A 70 -0.21 -5.75 15.88
N VAL A 71 0.66 -6.06 14.92
CA VAL A 71 2.03 -6.48 15.20
C VAL A 71 2.83 -5.40 15.92
N LEU A 72 2.68 -4.13 15.53
CA LEU A 72 3.33 -3.01 16.21
C LEU A 72 2.81 -2.84 17.64
N LEU A 73 1.50 -2.91 17.85
CA LEU A 73 0.90 -2.82 19.19
C LEU A 73 1.39 -3.93 20.11
N PHE A 74 1.43 -5.17 19.60
CA PHE A 74 1.95 -6.30 20.36
C PHE A 74 3.46 -6.18 20.62
N GLY A 75 4.23 -5.76 19.62
CA GLY A 75 5.67 -5.53 19.76
C GLY A 75 6.00 -4.47 20.82
N VAL A 76 5.22 -3.38 20.87
CA VAL A 76 5.35 -2.36 21.93
C VAL A 76 5.04 -2.95 23.30
N PHE A 77 3.99 -3.76 23.42
CA PHE A 77 3.64 -4.40 24.69
C PHE A 77 4.77 -5.33 25.18
N VAL A 78 5.35 -6.13 24.27
CA VAL A 78 6.49 -7.00 24.59
C VAL A 78 7.72 -6.19 25.01
N LEU A 79 8.04 -5.11 24.31
CA LEU A 79 9.15 -4.21 24.65
C LEU A 79 9.00 -3.59 26.05
N VAL A 80 7.79 -3.10 26.37
CA VAL A 80 7.50 -2.53 27.69
C VAL A 80 7.60 -3.60 28.77
N GLY A 81 7.07 -4.81 28.53
CA GLY A 81 7.14 -5.93 29.48
C GLY A 81 8.59 -6.36 29.78
N ILE A 82 9.44 -6.46 28.75
CA ILE A 82 10.87 -6.80 28.93
C ILE A 82 11.58 -5.71 29.74
N SER A 83 11.35 -4.44 29.42
CA SER A 83 11.94 -3.32 30.17
C SER A 83 11.56 -3.36 31.66
N ALA A 84 10.28 -3.60 31.96
CA ALA A 84 9.80 -3.72 33.33
C ALA A 84 10.41 -4.93 34.07
N PHE A 85 10.55 -6.08 33.41
CA PHE A 85 11.16 -7.28 34.01
C PHE A 85 12.64 -7.10 34.34
N LEU A 86 13.40 -6.47 33.42
CA LEU A 86 14.81 -6.17 33.63
C LEU A 86 15.02 -5.16 34.76
N ASN A 87 14.16 -4.15 34.88
CA ASN A 87 14.27 -3.11 35.91
C ASN A 87 13.93 -3.61 37.33
N VAL A 88 13.25 -4.76 37.47
CA VAL A 88 12.95 -5.39 38.77
C VAL A 88 14.02 -6.41 39.17
N SER A 89 14.84 -6.88 38.22
CA SER A 89 15.84 -7.93 38.44
C SER A 89 17.27 -7.39 38.67
N ILE A 90 17.43 -6.06 38.73
CA ILE A 90 18.69 -5.33 39.00
C ILE A 90 18.48 -4.49 40.26
#